data_AF-A0A3G2HY04-F1
#
_entry.id   AF-A0A3G2HY04-F1
#
_cell.length_a   1.000
_cell.length_b   1.000
_cell.length_c   1.000
_cell.angle_alpha   90.00
_cell.angle_beta   90.00
_cell.angle_gamma   90.00
#
_symmetry.space_group_name_H-M   'P 1'
#
loop_
_entity.id
_entity.type
_entity.pdbx_description
1 polymer ?
#
loop_
_entity_poly.entity_id
_entity_poly.type
_entity_poly.pdbx_seq_one_letter_code
_entity_poly.pdbx_strand_id
1 'polypeptide(L)'
;MMTTITDMGGLRHYLHPDAIARVAQAGPSWRKIGAYVKTFDGKTIVAQESAEDIQIAVQAALRPPHSAIEQIEAFVANNAVAISYQSLGEYRSKLLRLLNEVKVNE
;
A
#
# COMPACT_ATOMS: atom_id res chain seq x y z
N MET A 1 6.79 1.05 3.29
CA MET A 1 7.46 1.03 4.62
C MET A 1 8.35 -0.21 4.69
N MET A 2 9.37 -0.28 5.57
CA MET A 2 10.20 -1.49 5.72
C MET A 2 9.60 -2.44 6.75
N THR A 3 9.70 -3.74 6.50
CA THR A 3 9.34 -4.82 7.44
C THR A 3 10.59 -5.23 8.21
N THR A 4 10.46 -5.39 9.54
CA THR A 4 11.56 -5.85 10.39
C THR A 4 11.31 -7.29 10.81
N ILE A 5 12.31 -8.16 10.69
CA ILE A 5 12.28 -9.57 11.10
C ILE A 5 13.49 -9.85 11.98
N THR A 6 13.30 -10.56 13.09
CA THR A 6 14.37 -10.91 14.04
C THR A 6 14.75 -12.37 13.86
N ASP A 7 16.00 -12.63 13.50
CA ASP A 7 16.46 -14.01 13.40
C ASP A 7 16.71 -14.65 14.77
N MET A 8 16.93 -15.97 14.79
CA MET A 8 17.20 -16.72 16.04
C MET A 8 18.46 -16.29 16.80
N GLY A 9 19.37 -15.53 16.19
CA GLY A 9 20.53 -14.93 16.85
C GLY A 9 20.23 -13.57 17.48
N GLY A 10 19.02 -13.04 17.28
CA GLY A 10 18.62 -11.70 17.73
C GLY A 10 18.99 -10.58 16.76
N LEU A 11 19.55 -10.91 15.59
CA LEU A 11 19.87 -9.92 14.57
C LEU A 11 18.57 -9.49 13.85
N ARG A 12 18.41 -8.18 13.69
CA ARG A 12 17.27 -7.58 13.00
C ARG A 12 17.58 -7.38 11.52
N HIS A 13 16.71 -7.91 10.68
CA HIS A 13 16.71 -7.77 9.24
C HIS A 13 15.65 -6.76 8.84
N TYR A 14 16.05 -5.67 8.19
CA TYR A 14 15.14 -4.66 7.65
C TYR A 14 14.98 -4.92 6.16
N LEU A 15 13.79 -5.38 5.77
CA LEU A 15 13.51 -5.79 4.41
C LEU A 15 12.42 -4.92 3.79
N HIS A 16 12.56 -4.63 2.51
CA HIS A 16 11.42 -4.17 1.73
C HIS A 16 10.38 -5.31 1.68
N PRO A 17 9.07 -5.04 1.81
CA PRO A 17 8.04 -6.08 1.72
C PRO A 17 8.15 -6.93 0.44
N ASP A 18 8.44 -6.28 -0.70
CA ASP A 18 8.63 -6.97 -1.99
C ASP A 18 9.88 -7.85 -2.06
N ALA A 19 10.83 -7.71 -1.12
CA ALA A 19 11.99 -8.58 -1.05
C ALA A 19 11.66 -9.96 -0.43
N ILE A 20 10.50 -10.09 0.21
CA ILE A 20 10.04 -11.33 0.85
C ILE A 20 9.28 -12.15 -0.18
N ALA A 21 9.85 -13.29 -0.58
CA ALA A 21 9.27 -14.19 -1.55
C ALA A 21 8.28 -15.18 -0.91
N ARG A 22 8.53 -15.61 0.33
CA ARG A 22 7.69 -16.57 1.05
C ARG A 22 7.89 -16.48 2.56
N VAL A 23 6.81 -16.60 3.32
CA VAL A 23 6.82 -16.83 4.77
C VAL A 23 6.17 -18.18 5.03
N ALA A 24 6.77 -19.00 5.88
CA ALA A 24 6.23 -20.30 6.27
C ALA A 24 6.30 -20.48 7.79
N GLN A 25 5.16 -20.77 8.40
CA GLN A 25 5.12 -21.23 9.79
C GLN A 25 5.94 -22.50 9.88
N ALA A 26 6.73 -22.64 10.93
CA ALA A 26 7.34 -23.93 11.14
C ALA A 26 6.82 -24.68 12.35
N GLY A 27 7.06 -25.99 12.28
CA GLY A 27 6.17 -26.99 12.83
C GLY A 27 6.16 -27.05 14.36
N PRO A 28 5.39 -27.94 14.97
CA PRO A 28 5.23 -27.94 16.43
C PRO A 28 6.49 -28.32 17.25
N SER A 29 7.55 -28.88 16.63
CA SER A 29 8.65 -29.56 17.34
C SER A 29 10.05 -28.90 17.19
N TRP A 30 10.14 -27.77 16.51
CA TRP A 30 11.41 -27.14 16.16
C TRP A 30 11.83 -25.99 17.11
N ARG A 31 12.68 -26.27 18.09
CA ARG A 31 13.63 -25.32 18.74
C ARG A 31 13.20 -23.84 18.93
N LYS A 32 11.95 -23.57 19.31
CA LYS A 32 11.38 -22.21 19.56
C LYS A 32 11.39 -21.26 18.37
N ILE A 33 11.58 -21.76 17.16
CA ILE A 33 11.61 -20.88 16.01
C ILE A 33 10.14 -20.57 15.62
N GLY A 34 9.87 -19.36 15.15
CA GLY A 34 8.53 -18.92 14.76
C GLY A 34 8.22 -19.14 13.29
N ALA A 35 9.13 -18.78 12.37
CA ALA A 35 8.91 -18.94 10.93
C ALA A 35 10.19 -19.05 10.10
N TYR A 36 10.03 -19.54 8.86
CA TYR A 36 11.04 -19.42 7.82
C TYR A 36 10.62 -18.34 6.82
N VAL A 37 11.49 -17.36 6.60
CA VAL A 37 11.29 -16.30 5.61
C VAL A 37 12.29 -16.49 4.49
N LYS A 38 11.81 -16.68 3.27
CA LYS A 38 12.63 -16.76 2.07
C LYS A 38 12.55 -15.44 1.31
N THR A 39 13.69 -14.85 1.00
CA THR A 39 13.81 -13.63 0.21
C THR A 39 14.05 -13.96 -1.27
N PHE A 40 13.79 -12.99 -2.16
CA PHE A 40 13.98 -13.16 -3.61
C PHE A 40 15.44 -13.38 -4.02
N ASP A 41 16.41 -12.89 -3.24
CA ASP A 41 17.83 -13.17 -3.44
C ASP A 41 18.24 -14.60 -2.98
N GLY A 42 17.27 -15.43 -2.60
CA GLY A 42 17.45 -16.83 -2.24
C GLY A 42 17.86 -17.06 -0.79
N LYS A 43 18.07 -16.00 0.01
CA LYS A 43 18.38 -16.16 1.44
C LYS A 43 17.17 -16.65 2.22
N THR A 44 17.45 -17.35 3.31
CA THR A 44 16.43 -17.82 4.25
C THR A 44 16.76 -17.31 5.63
N ILE A 45 15.83 -16.57 6.22
CA ILE A 45 15.89 -16.07 7.59
C ILE A 45 15.06 -17.01 8.45
N VAL A 46 15.67 -17.47 9.53
CA VAL A 46 15.05 -18.33 10.53
C VAL A 46 14.58 -17.39 11.64
N ALA A 47 13.30 -17.04 11.61
CA ALA A 47 12.72 -15.94 12.37
C ALA A 47 12.19 -16.40 13.74
N GLN A 48 12.30 -15.54 14.74
CA GLN A 48 11.70 -15.77 16.06
C GLN A 48 10.19 -15.54 16.02
N GLU A 49 9.73 -14.60 15.21
CA GLU A 49 8.32 -14.24 15.05
C GLU A 49 7.54 -15.33 14.31
N SER A 50 6.24 -15.46 14.63
CA SER A 50 5.36 -16.38 13.92
C SER A 50 5.15 -15.95 12.47
N ALA A 51 4.72 -16.88 11.61
CA ALA A 51 4.43 -16.52 10.22
C ALA A 51 3.27 -15.52 10.11
N GLU A 52 2.32 -15.58 11.03
CA GLU A 52 1.17 -14.67 11.10
C GLU A 52 1.61 -13.24 11.47
N ASP A 53 2.46 -13.09 12.49
CA ASP A 53 2.98 -11.77 12.89
C ASP A 53 3.75 -11.10 11.73
N ILE A 54 4.58 -11.89 11.04
CA ILE A 54 5.34 -11.42 9.88
C ILE A 54 4.39 -11.05 8.73
N GLN A 55 3.36 -11.86 8.47
CA GLN A 55 2.36 -11.56 7.44
C GLN A 55 1.65 -10.22 7.72
N ILE A 56 1.23 -9.98 8.96
CA ILE A 56 0.59 -8.73 9.36
C ILE A 56 1.54 -7.54 9.14
N ALA A 57 2.81 -7.68 9.54
CA ALA A 57 3.81 -6.63 9.34
C ALA A 57 4.08 -6.33 7.86
N VAL A 58 4.12 -7.36 7.00
CA VAL A 58 4.25 -7.21 5.54
C VAL A 58 3.03 -6.50 4.96
N GLN A 59 1.81 -6.90 5.34
CA GLN A 59 0.59 -6.27 4.85
C GLN A 59 0.48 -4.80 5.28
N ALA A 60 0.82 -4.50 6.54
CA ALA A 60 0.86 -3.13 7.03
C ALA A 60 1.85 -2.27 6.23
N ALA A 61 3.00 -2.84 5.84
CA ALA A 61 4.03 -2.14 5.11
C ALA A 61 3.71 -1.93 3.61
N LEU A 62 2.90 -2.83 3.03
CA LEU A 62 2.37 -2.74 1.67
C LEU A 62 1.12 -1.87 1.55
N ARG A 63 0.42 -1.62 2.65
CA ARG A 63 -0.78 -0.78 2.62
C ARG A 63 -0.36 0.62 2.15
N PRO A 64 -0.95 1.15 1.06
CA PRO A 64 -0.72 2.54 0.69
C PRO A 64 -1.10 3.42 1.87
N PRO A 65 -0.39 4.54 2.09
CA PRO A 65 -0.73 5.44 3.20
C PRO A 65 -2.22 5.79 3.07
N HIS A 66 -2.94 5.67 4.19
CA HIS A 66 -4.39 5.84 4.28
C HIS A 66 -4.86 7.12 3.56
N SER A 67 -4.00 8.15 3.57
CA SER A 67 -4.18 9.41 2.87
C SER A 67 -4.39 9.29 1.35
N ALA A 68 -3.80 8.30 0.67
CA ALA A 68 -3.95 8.15 -0.79
C ALA A 68 -5.32 7.56 -1.16
N ILE A 69 -5.82 6.60 -0.39
CA ILE A 69 -7.18 6.07 -0.59
C ILE A 69 -8.20 7.13 -0.21
N GLU A 70 -8.02 7.83 0.92
CA GLU A 70 -8.88 8.96 1.30
C GLU A 70 -8.85 10.08 0.25
N GLN A 71 -7.70 10.39 -0.34
CA GLN A 71 -7.58 11.37 -1.43
C GLN A 71 -8.30 10.91 -2.70
N ILE A 72 -8.24 9.62 -3.04
CA ILE A 72 -8.98 9.05 -4.18
C ILE A 72 -10.48 9.05 -3.90
N GLU A 73 -10.91 8.65 -2.71
CA GLU A 73 -12.31 8.67 -2.30
C GLU A 73 -12.86 10.10 -2.28
N ALA A 74 -12.10 11.06 -1.75
CA ALA A 74 -12.44 12.48 -1.79
C ALA A 74 -12.48 13.04 -3.22
N PHE A 75 -11.56 12.61 -4.10
CA PHE A 75 -11.56 12.99 -5.50
C PHE A 75 -12.75 12.40 -6.26
N VAL A 76 -13.08 11.13 -6.03
CA VAL A 76 -14.23 10.45 -6.63
C VAL A 76 -15.53 11.05 -6.10
N ALA A 77 -15.64 11.36 -4.80
CA ALA A 77 -16.81 12.03 -4.23
C ALA A 77 -17.00 13.45 -4.81
N ASN A 78 -15.93 14.23 -4.96
CA ASN A 78 -16.00 15.55 -5.61
C ASN A 78 -16.36 15.47 -7.10
N ASN A 79 -15.85 14.48 -7.83
CA ASN A 79 -16.16 14.30 -9.25
C ASN A 79 -17.51 13.61 -9.50
N ALA A 80 -18.02 12.78 -8.58
CA ALA A 80 -19.35 12.20 -8.69
C ALA A 80 -20.44 13.28 -8.65
N VAL A 81 -20.20 14.38 -7.91
CA VAL A 81 -21.05 15.59 -7.99
C VAL A 81 -20.96 16.25 -9.37
N ALA A 82 -19.81 16.20 -10.03
CA ALA A 82 -19.61 16.70 -11.40
C ALA A 82 -20.14 15.74 -12.51
N ILE A 83 -20.33 14.46 -12.23
CA ILE A 83 -20.96 13.50 -13.16
C ILE A 83 -22.49 13.71 -13.25
N SER A 84 -23.08 14.58 -12.42
CA SER A 84 -24.49 14.99 -12.57
C SER A 84 -24.78 15.97 -13.73
N TYR A 85 -23.78 16.34 -14.55
CA TYR A 85 -24.05 17.01 -15.82
C TYR A 85 -24.50 16.00 -16.87
N GLN A 86 -25.77 16.07 -17.28
CA GLN A 86 -26.43 15.16 -18.21
C GLN A 86 -25.84 15.10 -19.63
N SER A 87 -24.76 15.81 -19.96
CA SER A 87 -23.81 15.37 -20.99
C SER A 87 -22.47 16.12 -20.86
N LEU A 88 -21.37 15.47 -21.23
CA LEU A 88 -20.02 16.06 -21.31
C LEU A 88 -19.99 17.38 -22.13
N GLY A 89 -20.95 17.57 -23.05
CA GLY A 89 -21.12 18.77 -23.85
C GLY A 89 -21.57 20.02 -23.05
N GLU A 90 -22.37 19.85 -22.00
CA GLU A 90 -22.79 20.98 -21.15
C GLU A 90 -21.65 21.48 -20.28
N TYR A 91 -20.85 20.56 -19.73
CA TYR A 91 -19.67 20.89 -18.96
C TYR A 91 -18.64 21.65 -19.80
N ARG A 92 -18.38 21.19 -21.03
CA ARG A 92 -17.51 21.89 -21.99
C ARG A 92 -18.04 23.30 -22.31
N SER A 93 -19.34 23.45 -22.50
CA SER A 93 -19.96 24.74 -22.83
C SER A 93 -19.87 25.76 -21.68
N LYS A 94 -20.06 25.30 -20.43
CA LYS A 94 -19.88 26.14 -19.23
C LYS A 94 -18.44 26.59 -19.04
N LEU A 95 -17.46 25.70 -19.21
CA LEU A 95 -16.04 26.04 -19.11
C LEU A 95 -15.62 27.08 -20.15
N LEU A 96 -16.05 26.93 -21.39
CA LEU A 96 -15.74 27.89 -22.46
C LEU A 96 -16.33 29.28 -22.18
N ARG A 97 -17.52 29.34 -21.57
CA ARG A 97 -18.15 30.62 -21.19
C ARG A 97 -17.35 31.34 -20.10
N LEU A 98 -16.97 30.63 -19.04
CA LEU A 98 -16.17 31.18 -17.95
C LEU A 98 -14.80 31.67 -18.43
N LEU A 99 -14.14 30.91 -19.31
CA LEU A 99 -12.87 31.31 -19.91
C LEU A 99 -12.97 32.60 -20.74
N ASN A 100 -14.08 32.79 -21.47
CA ASN A 100 -14.31 34.02 -22.21
C ASN A 100 -14.64 35.20 -21.29
N GLU A 101 -15.41 34.99 -20.23
CA GLU A 101 -15.73 36.05 -19.25
C GLU A 101 -14.46 36.53 -18.53
N VAL A 102 -13.52 35.64 -18.21
CA VAL A 102 -12.22 36.04 -17.63
C VAL A 102 -11.38 36.84 -18.63
N LYS A 103 -11.32 36.43 -19.91
CA LYS A 103 -10.58 37.15 -20.95
C LYS A 103 -11.15 38.51 -21.32
N VAL A 104 -12.43 38.74 -21.10
CA VAL A 104 -13.10 40.02 -21.37
C VAL A 104 -12.91 41.01 -20.22
N ASN A 105 -12.56 40.51 -19.02
CA ASN A 105 -12.32 41.32 -17.82
C ASN A 105 -10.81 41.52 -17.50
N GLU A 106 -9.93 41.13 -18.42
CA GLU A 106 -8.48 41.41 -18.42
C GLU A 106 -8.19 42.51 -19.47
#